data_AF-A0A942EU74-F1
#
_entry.id   AF-A0A942EU74-F1
#
_cell.length_a   1.000
_cell.length_b   1.000
_cell.length_c   1.000
_cell.angle_alpha   90.00
_cell.angle_beta   90.00
_cell.angle_gamma   90.00
#
_symmetry.space_group_name_H-M   'P 1'
#
loop_
_entity.id
_entity.type
_entity.pdbx_description
1 polymer ?
#
loop_
_entity_poly.entity_id
_entity_poly.type
_entity_poly.pdbx_seq_one_letter_code
_entity_poly.pdbx_strand_id
1 'polypeptide(L)' 'MIIYKVFSKNYELKKGELIGMLIERRKDLRGMTQVHSGMRWANVTFGRMIKDKKSMFIVP' A
#
# COMPACT_ATOMS: atom_id res chain seq x y z
N MET A 1 -2.94 -5.89 14.92
CA MET A 1 -3.71 -5.82 13.66
C MET A 1 -3.48 -4.44 13.09
N ILE A 2 -2.88 -4.36 11.91
CA ILE A 2 -2.56 -3.08 11.24
C ILE A 2 -3.43 -2.99 10.00
N ILE A 3 -4.02 -1.81 9.74
CA ILE A 3 -4.88 -1.58 8.59
C ILE A 3 -4.18 -0.59 7.66
N TYR A 4 -3.66 -1.07 6.55
CA TYR A 4 -3.03 -0.20 5.56
C TYR A 4 -4.09 0.32 4.59
N LYS A 5 -4.24 1.64 4.53
CA LYS A 5 -4.93 2.31 3.42
C LYS A 5 -3.96 2.44 2.26
N VAL A 6 -4.32 1.90 1.11
CA VAL A 6 -3.48 1.90 -0.09
C VAL A 6 -4.02 2.96 -1.05
N PHE A 7 -3.14 3.84 -1.50
CA PHE A 7 -3.45 4.90 -2.43
C PHE A 7 -2.64 4.77 -3.71
N SER A 8 -3.21 5.24 -4.82
CA SER A 8 -2.50 5.50 -6.07
C SER A 8 -2.48 7.00 -6.33
N LYS A 9 -1.32 7.53 -6.71
CA LYS A 9 -1.17 8.92 -7.11
C LYS A 9 -1.69 9.10 -8.53
N ASN A 10 -2.78 9.85 -8.65
CA ASN A 10 -3.24 10.38 -9.92
C ASN A 10 -2.39 11.62 -10.26
N TYR A 11 -1.47 11.48 -11.21
CA TYR A 11 -0.56 12.55 -11.62
C TYR A 11 -1.27 13.70 -12.36
N GLU A 12 -2.42 13.44 -12.97
CA GLU A 12 -3.22 14.45 -13.67
C GLU A 12 -3.93 15.37 -12.67
N LEU A 13 -4.47 14.79 -11.60
CA LEU A 13 -5.24 15.53 -10.59
C LEU A 13 -4.44 15.92 -9.34
N LYS A 14 -3.15 15.55 -9.26
CA LYS A 14 -2.28 15.68 -8.07
C LYS A 14 -2.94 15.17 -6.77
N LYS A 15 -3.81 14.16 -6.90
CA LYS A 15 -4.58 13.58 -5.79
C LYS A 15 -4.20 12.12 -5.57
N GLY A 16 -4.31 11.67 -4.32
CA GLY A 16 -4.24 10.25 -3.98
C GLY A 16 -5.63 9.64 -4.04
N GLU A 17 -5.82 8.65 -4.89
CA GLU A 17 -7.06 7.86 -4.95
C GLU A 17 -6.91 6.62 -4.09
N LEU A 18 -7.87 6.38 -3.20
CA LEU A 18 -7.90 5.16 -2.38
C LEU A 18 -8.26 3.98 -3.28
N ILE A 19 -7.35 3.02 -3.39
CA ILE A 19 -7.56 1.83 -4.23
C ILE A 19 -7.95 0.60 -3.42
N GLY A 20 -7.73 0.62 -2.10
CA GLY A 20 -8.14 -0.47 -1.23
C GLY A 20 -7.54 -0.40 0.16
N MET A 21 -7.84 -1.43 0.95
CA MET A 21 -7.31 -1.60 2.31
C MET A 21 -6.72 -2.99 2.47
N LEU A 22 -5.66 -3.10 3.26
CA LEU A 22 -5.05 -4.37 3.66
C LEU A 22 -5.09 -4.52 5.17
N ILE A 23 -5.41 -5.72 5.64
CA ILE A 23 -5.37 -6.06 7.06
C ILE A 23 -4.21 -7.00 7.29
N GLU A 24 -3.16 -6.52 7.96
CA GLU A 24 -2.07 -7.38 8.45
C GLU A 24 -2.39 -7.87 9.86
N ARG A 25 -2.50 -9.19 9.97
CA ARG A 25 -2.86 -9.88 11.23
C ARG A 25 -1.63 -10.35 12.00
N ARG A 26 -0.47 -10.48 11.34
CA ARG A 26 0.78 -10.89 12.00
C ARG A 26 1.20 -9.85 13.04
N LYS A 27 1.73 -10.33 14.16
CA LYS A 27 2.38 -9.48 15.18
C LYS A 27 3.84 -9.20 14.82
N ASP A 28 4.54 -10.17 14.24
CA ASP A 28 5.86 -9.95 13.67
C ASP A 28 5.74 -9.41 12.24
N LEU A 29 6.52 -8.38 11.92
CA LEU A 29 6.64 -7.84 10.57
C LEU A 29 7.87 -8.42 9.86
N ARG A 30 8.34 -9.59 10.30
CA ARG A 30 9.58 -10.24 9.82
C ARG A 30 10.80 -9.31 9.81
N GLY A 31 10.91 -8.46 10.83
CA GLY A 31 11.98 -7.46 10.95
C GLY A 31 11.82 -6.22 10.06
N MET A 32 10.71 -6.06 9.33
CA MET A 32 10.40 -4.86 8.56
C MET A 32 9.69 -3.81 9.41
N THR A 33 9.80 -2.54 9.01
CA THR A 33 8.93 -1.48 9.52
C THR A 33 7.49 -1.70 9.05
N GLN A 34 6.51 -1.10 9.74
CA GLN A 34 5.10 -1.17 9.34
C GLN A 34 4.89 -0.73 7.89
N VAL A 35 5.55 0.35 7.48
CA VAL A 35 5.47 0.89 6.12
C VAL A 35 6.10 -0.06 5.10
N HIS A 36 7.27 -0.64 5.37
CA HIS A 36 7.90 -1.58 4.43
C HIS A 36 7.09 -2.87 4.28
N SER A 37 6.56 -3.41 5.38
CA SER A 37 5.69 -4.60 5.35
C SER A 37 4.41 -4.31 4.57
N GLY A 38 3.73 -3.20 4.87
CA GLY A 38 2.51 -2.83 4.18
C GLY A 38 2.74 -2.54 2.69
N MET A 39 3.84 -1.89 2.32
CA MET A 39 4.19 -1.62 0.92
C MET A 39 4.49 -2.91 0.15
N ARG A 40 5.13 -3.90 0.80
CA ARG A 40 5.35 -5.24 0.21
C ARG A 40 4.02 -5.90 -0.12
N TRP A 41 3.07 -5.92 0.82
CA TRP A 41 1.76 -6.52 0.60
C TRP A 41 0.91 -5.75 -0.41
N ALA A 42 0.99 -4.42 -0.40
CA ALA A 42 0.33 -3.56 -1.37
C ALA A 42 0.83 -3.82 -2.79
N ASN A 43 2.15 -4.00 -2.98
CA ASN A 43 2.70 -4.38 -4.28
C ASN A 43 2.23 -5.75 -4.78
N VAL A 44 2.13 -6.74 -3.89
CA VAL A 44 1.64 -8.09 -4.25
C VAL A 44 0.16 -8.04 -4.64
N THR A 45 -0.64 -7.27 -3.91
CA THR A 45 -2.11 -7.25 -4.06
C THR A 45 -2.57 -6.30 -5.17
N PHE A 46 -2.05 -5.07 -5.20
CA PHE A 46 -2.50 -3.99 -6.08
C PHE A 46 -1.53 -3.68 -7.21
N GLY A 47 -0.31 -4.22 -7.19
CA GLY A 47 0.73 -3.85 -8.16
C GLY A 47 0.44 -4.20 -9.62
N ARG A 48 -0.57 -5.06 -9.89
CA ARG A 48 -1.07 -5.34 -11.25
C ARG A 48 -2.17 -4.37 -11.69
N MET A 49 -2.88 -3.75 -10.75
CA MET A 49 -3.96 -2.80 -11.04
C MET A 49 -3.44 -1.39 -11.34
N ILE A 50 -2.22 -1.08 -10.91
CA ILE A 50 -1.62 0.23 -11.12
C ILE A 50 -0.56 0.12 -12.22
N LYS A 51 -0.73 0.89 -13.30
CA LYS A 51 0.23 0.96 -14.42
C LYS A 51 1.64 1.33 -13.97
N ASP A 52 1.76 2.29 -13.04
CA ASP A 52 3.03 2.70 -12.45
C ASP A 52 3.07 2.39 -10.95
N LYS A 53 3.81 1.36 -10.56
CA LYS A 53 3.98 0.97 -9.16
C LYS A 53 4.62 2.08 -8.30
N LYS A 54 5.37 3.02 -8.90
CA LYS A 54 5.94 4.18 -8.17
C LYS A 54 4.89 5.21 -7.76
N SER A 55 3.69 5.11 -8.31
CA SER A 55 2.56 5.96 -7.92
C SER A 55 1.84 5.48 -6.66
N MET A 56 2.15 4.28 -6.16
CA MET A 56 1.45 3.68 -5.02
C MET A 56 2.12 4.07 -3.70
N PHE A 57 1.32 4.43 -2.69
CA PHE A 57 1.78 4.67 -1.34
C PHE A 57 0.77 4.16 -0.31
N ILE A 58 1.24 3.92 0.92
CA ILE A 58 0.42 3.34 1.97
C ILE A 58 0.45 4.17 3.25
N VAL A 59 -0.65 4.13 3.99
CA VAL A 59 -0.80 4.74 5.32
C VAL A 59 -1.29 3.65 6.29
N PRO A 60 -0.48 3.27 7.32
CA PRO A 60 -0.85 2.31 8.35
C PRO A 60 -1.96 2.77 9.31
#